data_AF-A0A674J9H7-F1
#
_entry.id   AF-A0A674J9H7-F1
#
_cell.length_a   1.000
_cell.length_b   1.000
_cell.length_c   1.000
_cell.angle_alpha   90.00
_cell.angle_beta   90.00
_cell.angle_gamma   90.00
#
_symmetry.space_group_name_H-M   'P 1'
#
loop_
_entity.id
_entity.type
_entity.pdbx_description
1 polymer ?
#
loop_
_entity_poly.entity_id
_entity_poly.type
_entity_poly.pdbx_seq_one_letter_code
_entity_poly.pdbx_strand_id
1 'polypeptide(L)' 'IFCTLNTHKIDMDNLLGGQIGLEDFIFAHIKGPKKEVDVLKSEDSLGLTITDNGTGYAFIKVNF' A
#
# COMPACT_ATOMS: atom_id res chain seq x y z
N ILE A 1 -4.66 6.37 -2.25
CA ILE A 1 -3.62 6.79 -3.21
C ILE A 1 -2.30 6.65 -2.48
N PHE A 2 -1.34 5.90 -2.99
CA PHE A 2 -0.03 5.72 -2.36
C PHE A 2 1.06 5.75 -3.43
N CYS A 3 2.33 5.84 -3.04
CA CYS A 3 3.44 5.91 -3.99
C CYS A 3 4.46 4.80 -3.74
N THR A 4 5.05 4.28 -4.83
CA THR A 4 6.23 3.41 -4.79
C THR A 4 7.41 4.12 -5.44
N LEU A 5 8.62 3.76 -5.03
CA LEU A 5 9.87 4.24 -5.61
C LEU A 5 10.40 3.24 -6.64
N ASN A 6 10.83 3.74 -7.80
CA ASN A 6 11.53 3.00 -8.85
C ASN A 6 10.79 1.79 -9.46
N THR A 7 9.48 1.65 -9.19
CA THR A 7 8.64 0.59 -9.76
C THR A 7 7.20 1.03 -9.91
N HIS A 8 6.58 0.72 -11.06
CA HIS A 8 5.14 0.91 -11.29
C HIS A 8 4.30 -0.24 -10.70
N LYS A 9 4.94 -1.33 -10.24
CA LYS A 9 4.24 -2.44 -9.61
C LYS A 9 3.81 -2.04 -8.20
N ILE A 10 2.74 -2.67 -7.71
CA ILE A 10 2.34 -2.56 -6.31
C ILE A 10 3.30 -3.42 -5.49
N ASP A 11 4.43 -2.82 -5.12
CA ASP A 11 5.50 -3.43 -4.35
C ASP A 11 5.67 -2.67 -3.03
N MET A 12 5.29 -3.32 -1.92
CA MET A 12 5.24 -2.70 -0.60
C MET A 12 6.60 -2.56 0.07
N ASP A 13 7.63 -3.26 -0.43
CA ASP A 13 9.02 -3.07 0.02
C ASP A 13 9.57 -1.74 -0.51
N ASN A 14 9.11 -1.34 -1.70
CA ASN A 14 9.43 -0.07 -2.34
C ASN A 14 8.37 1.03 -2.06
N LEU A 15 7.53 0.86 -1.02
CA LEU A 15 6.58 1.88 -0.61
C LEU A 15 7.31 3.15 -0.14
N LEU A 16 6.86 4.31 -0.60
CA LEU A 16 7.41 5.60 -0.18
C LEU A 16 7.30 5.77 1.35
N GLY A 17 8.45 5.77 2.03
CA GLY A 17 8.53 5.75 3.51
C GLY A 17 9.05 7.05 4.16
N GLY A 18 9.35 8.10 3.39
CA GLY A 18 9.77 9.41 3.91
C GLY A 18 11.20 9.84 3.53
N GLN A 19 12.03 8.92 3.03
CA GLN A 19 13.28 9.25 2.35
C GLN A 19 13.10 9.06 0.84
N ILE A 20 13.65 9.98 0.06
CA ILE A 20 13.61 9.97 -1.41
C ILE A 20 15.00 10.37 -1.90
N GLY A 21 15.60 9.54 -2.75
CA GLY A 21 16.84 9.85 -3.45
C GLY A 21 16.60 10.85 -4.58
N LEU A 22 17.63 11.63 -4.92
CA LEU A 22 17.53 12.64 -5.98
C LEU A 22 17.17 12.06 -7.36
N GLU A 23 17.51 10.79 -7.60
CA GLU A 23 17.28 10.10 -8.87
C GLU A 23 16.12 9.09 -8.80
N ASP A 24 15.38 9.05 -7.70
CA ASP A 24 14.27 8.12 -7.56
C ASP A 24 13.11 8.54 -8.48
N PHE A 25 12.60 7.57 -9.24
CA PHE A 25 11.34 7.73 -9.95
C PHE A 25 10.18 7.41 -9.03
N ILE A 26 9.25 8.36 -8.89
CA ILE A 26 8.05 8.19 -8.08
C ILE A 26 6.90 7.70 -8.94
N PHE A 27 6.31 6.57 -8.56
CA PHE A 27 5.10 6.04 -9.19
C PHE A 27 3.90 6.23 -8.26
N ALA A 28 2.95 7.05 -8.68
CA ALA A 28 1.72 7.31 -7.93
C ALA A 28 0.61 6.33 -8.31
N HIS A 29 0.08 5.62 -7.31
CA HIS A 29 -1.00 4.65 -7.47
C HIS A 29 -2.34 5.30 -7.14
N ILE A 30 -3.18 5.44 -8.17
CA ILE A 30 -4.53 5.99 -8.07
C ILE A 30 -5.57 4.92 -7.74
N LYS A 31 -6.78 5.34 -7.36
CA LYS A 31 -7.87 4.39 -7.08
C LYS A 31 -8.23 3.63 -8.35
N GLY A 32 -8.21 2.30 -8.26
CA GLY A 32 -8.78 1.40 -9.26
C GLY A 32 -10.28 1.17 -9.04
N PRO A 33 -10.85 0.14 -9.70
CA PRO A 33 -12.23 -0.28 -9.49
C PRO A 33 -12.51 -0.65 -8.02
N LYS A 34 -13.73 -0.34 -7.55
CA LYS A 34 -14.18 -0.75 -6.22
C LYS A 34 -14.37 -2.27 -6.19
N LYS A 35 -13.89 -2.92 -5.13
CA LYS A 35 -14.09 -4.34 -4.84
C LYS A 35 -14.75 -4.49 -3.47
N GLU A 36 -15.70 -5.40 -3.37
CA GLU A 36 -16.30 -5.84 -2.11
C GLU A 36 -16.00 -7.33 -1.95
N VAL A 37 -15.62 -7.74 -0.73
CA VAL A 37 -15.18 -9.12 -0.42
C VAL A 37 -15.71 -9.50 0.95
N ASP A 38 -16.38 -10.65 1.02
CA ASP A 38 -16.78 -11.26 2.29
C ASP A 38 -15.61 -12.02 2.91
N VAL A 39 -15.39 -11.83 4.21
CA VAL A 39 -14.30 -12.49 4.96
C VAL A 39 -14.87 -13.08 6.24
N LEU A 40 -14.67 -14.38 6.45
CA LEU A 40 -14.95 -15.04 7.72
C LEU A 40 -13.80 -14.80 8.70
N LYS A 41 -14.08 -14.17 9.85
CA LYS A 41 -13.10 -14.05 10.93
C LYS A 41 -13.07 -15.36 11.74
N SER A 42 -12.26 -16.32 11.31
CA SER A 42 -12.10 -17.62 11.97
C SER A 42 -11.09 -17.62 13.12
N GLU A 43 -10.18 -16.65 13.12
CA GLU A 43 -9.08 -16.49 14.10
C GLU A 43 -9.17 -15.14 14.81
N ASP A 44 -8.45 -15.01 15.93
CA ASP A 44 -8.38 -13.76 16.70
C ASP A 44 -7.81 -12.59 15.88
N SER A 45 -6.87 -12.89 14.98
CA SER A 45 -6.22 -11.93 14.09
C SER A 45 -6.39 -12.32 12.61
N LEU A 46 -6.56 -11.32 11.73
CA LEU A 46 -6.65 -11.54 10.29
C LEU A 46 -5.28 -11.64 9.59
N GLY A 47 -4.18 -11.48 10.32
CA GLY A 47 -2.84 -11.44 9.73
C GLY A 47 -2.58 -10.28 8.76
N LEU A 48 -3.35 -9.19 8.88
CA LEU A 48 -3.21 -8.01 8.01
C LEU A 48 -2.40 -6.92 8.70
N THR A 49 -1.49 -6.30 7.97
CA THR A 49 -0.88 -5.02 8.35
C THR A 49 -1.53 -3.90 7.55
N ILE A 50 -2.00 -2.87 8.25
CA ILE A 50 -2.66 -1.70 7.66
C ILE A 50 -1.76 -0.48 7.86
N THR A 51 -1.70 0.38 6.85
CA THR A 51 -1.02 1.68 6.89
C THR A 51 -1.90 2.72 6.21
N ASP A 52 -1.48 3.98 6.21
CA ASP A 52 -2.14 5.05 5.45
C ASP A 52 -1.15 5.89 4.65
N ASN A 53 -1.68 6.81 3.84
CA ASN A 53 -0.93 7.72 2.98
C ASN A 53 -0.78 9.14 3.56
N GLY A 54 -0.97 9.32 4.87
CA GLY A 54 -0.92 10.61 5.57
C GLY A 54 -2.05 11.59 5.24
N THR A 55 -3.01 11.21 4.39
CA THR A 55 -4.05 12.12 3.85
C THR A 55 -5.45 11.47 3.85
N GLY A 56 -5.70 10.57 4.80
CA GLY A 56 -7.03 10.01 5.06
C GLY A 56 -7.39 8.76 4.24
N TYR A 57 -6.42 8.12 3.58
CA TYR A 57 -6.63 6.84 2.90
C TYR A 57 -5.78 5.73 3.53
N ALA A 58 -6.44 4.79 4.20
CA ALA A 58 -5.82 3.56 4.69
C ALA A 58 -5.78 2.49 3.59
N PHE A 59 -4.76 1.63 3.63
CA PHE A 59 -4.58 0.50 2.72
C PHE A 59 -3.78 -0.63 3.39
N ILE A 60 -3.89 -1.84 2.83
CA ILE A 60 -3.18 -3.03 3.33
C ILE A 60 -1.72 -2.96 2.84
N LYS A 61 -0.76 -3.06 3.76
CA LYS A 61 0.66 -3.25 3.46
C LYS A 61 1.00 -4.71 3.69
N VAL A 62 1.05 -5.51 2.62
CA VAL A 62 1.49 -6.90 2.70
C VAL A 62 2.99 -6.92 2.47
N ASN A 63 3.77 -7.31 3.48
CA ASN A 63 5.18 -7.68 3.30
C ASN A 63 5.20 -9.20 3.09
N PHE A 64 5.75 -9.68 1.98
CA PHE A 64 5.99 -11.11 1.77
C PHE A 64 7.41 -11.47 2.20
#